data_AF-A0A7X5QMS9-F1
#
_entry.id   AF-A0A7X5QMS9-F1
#
_cell.length_a   1.000
_cell.length_b   1.000
_cell.length_c   1.000
_cell.angle_alpha   90.00
_cell.angle_beta   90.00
_cell.angle_gamma   90.00
#
_symmetry.space_group_name_H-M   'P 1'
#
loop_
_entity.id
_entity.type
_entity.pdbx_description
1 polymer ?
#
loop_
_entity_poly.entity_id
_entity_poly.type
_entity_poly.pdbx_seq_one_letter_code
_entity_poly.pdbx_strand_id
1 'polypeptide(L)'
;MSDITSYWDVNKIHADWLSGNGDLVTGNDLQTAIIISLFTDRQARPDDEIDGVDRKGWWGDIGSDYQIGSRLWLIRRQKLTTAVALKTEDYAREALQWMLDDGDALDGEGWPFTWRINAPETTIFYAVAGGSYCGDPLRSWGNKRLECQFNRLCPSHTILQFGYSN
;
A
#
# COMPACT_ATOMS: atom_id res chain seq x y z
N MET A 1 0.72 13.05 -9.70
CA MET A 1 2.20 13.18 -9.61
C MET A 1 2.62 12.04 -8.70
N SER A 2 3.58 11.21 -9.12
CA SER A 2 4.06 10.10 -8.29
C SER A 2 5.13 10.60 -7.32
N ASP A 3 5.10 10.10 -6.10
CA ASP A 3 6.02 10.48 -5.04
C ASP A 3 7.38 9.78 -5.17
N ILE A 4 8.36 10.23 -4.38
CA ILE A 4 9.68 9.60 -4.31
C ILE A 4 9.57 8.29 -3.53
N THR A 5 10.14 7.22 -4.07
CA THR A 5 10.18 5.92 -3.40
C THR A 5 11.16 5.94 -2.22
N SER A 6 10.62 5.66 -1.03
CA SER A 6 11.40 5.47 0.19
C SER A 6 11.56 3.99 0.51
N TYR A 7 12.72 3.60 1.03
CA TYR A 7 12.97 2.25 1.55
C TYR A 7 13.35 2.30 3.03
N TRP A 8 12.99 1.26 3.78
CA TRP A 8 13.32 1.14 5.19
C TRP A 8 14.49 0.17 5.39
N ASP A 9 15.61 0.66 5.95
CA ASP A 9 16.73 -0.17 6.37
C ASP A 9 16.50 -0.67 7.81
N VAL A 10 16.15 -1.95 7.94
CA VAL A 10 15.85 -2.60 9.23
C VAL A 10 17.07 -2.60 10.16
N ASN A 11 18.29 -2.69 9.61
CA ASN A 11 19.51 -2.76 10.43
C ASN A 11 19.89 -1.38 10.99
N LYS A 12 19.66 -0.32 10.22
CA LYS A 12 19.94 1.06 10.63
C LYS A 12 18.77 1.73 11.35
N ILE A 13 17.56 1.17 11.26
CA ILE A 13 16.31 1.74 11.79
C ILE A 13 16.12 3.16 11.22
N HIS A 14 16.24 3.29 9.90
CA HIS A 14 16.09 4.57 9.20
C HIS A 14 15.53 4.35 7.79
N ALA A 15 14.74 5.32 7.33
CA ALA A 15 14.24 5.40 5.95
C ALA A 15 15.13 6.29 5.10
N ASP A 16 15.44 5.83 3.89
CA ASP A 16 16.24 6.55 2.92
C ASP A 16 15.56 6.50 1.54
N TRP A 17 15.94 7.42 0.66
CA TRP A 17 15.42 7.50 -0.71
C TRP A 17 16.19 6.55 -1.62
N LEU A 18 15.50 5.98 -2.61
CA LEU A 18 16.15 5.20 -3.65
C LEU A 18 16.67 6.09 -4.78
N SER A 19 17.93 5.91 -5.16
CA SER A 19 18.54 6.55 -6.33
C SER A 19 18.62 5.57 -7.51
N GLY A 20 18.16 5.99 -8.69
CA GLY A 20 18.25 5.28 -9.96
C GLY A 20 19.40 5.79 -10.85
N ASN A 21 19.22 5.74 -12.18
CA ASN A 21 20.20 6.19 -13.18
C ASN A 21 20.38 7.73 -13.20
N GLY A 22 20.88 8.30 -12.10
CA GLY A 22 21.16 9.73 -11.95
C GLY A 22 19.99 10.59 -11.44
N ASP A 23 18.87 9.98 -11.03
CA ASP A 23 17.71 10.64 -10.43
C ASP A 23 17.14 9.82 -9.27
N LEU A 24 16.22 10.38 -8.49
CA LEU A 24 15.46 9.65 -7.46
C LEU A 24 14.41 8.75 -8.12
N VAL A 25 14.25 7.55 -7.60
CA VAL A 25 13.21 6.63 -8.06
C VAL A 25 11.85 7.17 -7.61
N THR A 26 10.91 7.25 -8.55
CA THR A 26 9.52 7.68 -8.30
C THR A 26 8.57 6.49 -8.36
N GLY A 27 7.51 6.51 -7.56
CA GLY A 27 6.49 5.46 -7.46
C GLY A 27 6.48 4.78 -6.08
N ASN A 28 5.66 3.73 -5.94
CA ASN A 28 5.36 3.07 -4.66
C ASN A 28 4.87 4.07 -3.59
N ASP A 29 4.01 4.99 -4.00
CA ASP A 29 3.49 6.08 -3.17
C ASP A 29 2.86 5.57 -1.87
N LEU A 30 2.16 4.43 -1.94
CA LEU A 30 1.61 3.73 -0.76
C LEU A 30 2.70 3.31 0.24
N GLN A 31 3.78 2.69 -0.24
CA GLN A 31 4.86 2.26 0.64
C GLN A 31 5.55 3.46 1.30
N THR A 32 5.83 4.51 0.52
CA THR A 32 6.40 5.75 1.05
C THR A 32 5.48 6.37 2.11
N ALA A 33 4.18 6.48 1.83
CA ALA A 33 3.19 7.01 2.77
C ALA A 33 3.11 6.18 4.07
N ILE A 34 3.14 4.85 3.97
CA ILE A 34 3.18 3.96 5.14
C ILE A 34 4.45 4.19 5.97
N ILE A 35 5.62 4.27 5.33
CA ILE A 35 6.89 4.49 6.01
C ILE A 35 6.87 5.83 6.76
N ILE A 36 6.44 6.90 6.08
CA ILE A 36 6.35 8.24 6.68
C ILE A 36 5.37 8.23 7.86
N SER A 37 4.21 7.59 7.70
CA SER A 37 3.19 7.52 8.75
C SER A 37 3.65 6.74 9.97
N LEU A 38 4.35 5.62 9.80
CA LEU A 38 4.78 4.79 10.93
C LEU A 38 6.05 5.30 11.61
N PHE A 39 7.01 5.81 10.85
CA PHE A 39 8.37 6.06 11.35
C PHE A 39 8.73 7.55 11.50
N THR A 40 7.78 8.46 11.27
CA THR A 40 7.89 9.86 11.72
C THR A 40 7.38 10.00 13.15
N ASP A 41 8.01 10.87 13.94
CA ASP A 41 7.60 11.11 15.32
C ASP A 41 6.35 12.01 15.37
N ARG A 42 5.23 11.45 15.84
CA ARG A 42 4.04 12.23 16.22
C ARG A 42 4.16 12.73 17.65
N GLN A 43 3.56 13.89 17.92
CA GLN A 43 3.51 14.47 19.27
C GLN A 43 2.77 13.53 20.25
N ALA A 44 3.36 13.30 21.42
CA ALA A 44 2.72 12.53 22.49
C ALA A 44 1.47 13.24 23.05
N ARG A 45 0.43 12.47 23.37
CA ARG A 45 -0.80 13.01 23.97
C ARG A 45 -0.54 13.49 25.40
N PRO A 46 -1.41 14.36 25.96
CA PRO A 46 -1.35 14.77 27.35
C PRO A 46 -1.28 13.62 28.36
N ASP A 47 -1.95 12.51 28.05
CA ASP A 47 -2.08 11.34 28.92
C ASP A 47 -0.94 10.32 28.73
N ASP A 48 -0.07 10.49 27.73
CA ASP A 48 1.04 9.56 27.52
C ASP A 48 2.18 9.83 28.52
N GLU A 49 2.70 8.75 29.11
CA GLU A 49 3.92 8.81 29.91
C GLU A 49 5.14 9.05 29.00
N ILE A 50 5.84 10.15 29.23
CA ILE A 50 7.07 10.52 28.51
C ILE A 50 8.27 10.52 29.44
N ASP A 51 9.42 10.07 28.93
CA ASP A 51 10.71 10.17 29.62
C ASP A 51 11.34 11.53 29.29
N GLY A 52 10.96 12.56 30.04
CA GLY A 52 11.50 13.92 29.92
C GLY A 52 10.45 15.00 29.64
N VAL A 53 10.89 16.10 29.00
CA VAL A 53 10.05 17.28 28.73
C VAL A 53 9.66 17.38 27.26
N ASP A 54 10.39 16.70 26.37
CA ASP A 54 10.19 16.76 24.92
C ASP A 54 9.13 15.75 24.48
N ARG A 55 8.01 16.26 23.94
CA ARG A 55 6.90 15.45 23.43
C ARG A 55 7.06 15.04 21.97
N LYS A 56 8.20 15.38 21.34
CA LYS A 56 8.43 15.21 19.90
C LYS A 56 7.29 15.83 19.08
N GLY A 57 7.25 15.48 17.81
CA GLY A 57 6.26 15.95 16.85
C GLY A 57 6.91 16.40 15.56
N TRP A 58 6.07 16.51 14.53
CA TRP A 58 6.47 17.00 13.23
C TRP A 58 5.97 18.43 13.04
N TRP A 59 6.85 19.31 12.58
CA TRP A 59 6.52 20.72 12.39
C TRP A 59 5.44 20.94 11.31
N GLY A 60 5.27 19.98 10.39
CA GLY A 60 4.24 19.98 9.36
C GLY A 60 2.83 19.76 9.87
N ASP A 61 2.66 19.31 11.11
CA ASP A 61 1.33 19.07 11.72
C ASP A 61 0.67 20.35 12.25
N ILE A 62 1.41 21.47 12.28
CA ILE A 62 0.89 22.73 12.82
C ILE A 62 -0.21 23.26 11.88
N GLY A 63 -1.47 23.15 12.33
CA GLY A 63 -2.63 23.60 11.57
C GLY A 63 -3.17 22.58 10.55
N SER A 64 -2.68 21.34 10.58
CA SER A 64 -3.23 20.21 9.82
C SER A 64 -4.37 19.53 10.59
N ASP A 65 -5.38 19.05 9.87
CA ASP A 65 -6.46 18.22 10.44
C ASP A 65 -5.96 16.83 10.85
N TYR A 66 -4.90 16.35 10.19
CA TYR A 66 -4.26 15.06 10.47
C TYR A 66 -2.81 15.26 10.90
N GLN A 67 -2.44 14.61 12.00
CA GLN A 67 -1.05 14.55 12.43
C GLN A 67 -0.36 13.40 11.71
N ILE A 68 0.77 13.62 11.06
CA ILE A 68 1.55 12.54 10.45
C ILE A 68 2.51 11.95 11.48
N GLY A 69 2.82 10.66 11.32
CA GLY A 69 3.71 9.94 12.21
C GLY A 69 2.98 9.11 13.27
N SER A 70 3.78 8.46 14.13
CA SER A 70 3.30 7.56 15.17
C SER A 70 3.93 7.86 16.53
N ARG A 71 3.33 7.27 17.57
CA ARG A 71 3.85 7.31 18.95
C ARG A 71 4.69 6.08 19.29
N LEU A 72 5.17 5.34 18.28
CA LEU A 72 6.00 4.14 18.46
C LEU A 72 7.32 4.43 19.21
N TRP A 73 7.80 5.68 19.17
CA TRP A 73 8.98 6.10 19.92
C TRP A 73 8.80 5.98 21.45
N LEU A 74 7.57 6.09 21.98
CA LEU A 74 7.27 5.92 23.43
C LEU A 74 7.56 4.50 23.93
N ILE A 75 7.40 3.51 23.06
CA ILE A 75 7.56 2.10 23.39
C ILE A 75 8.91 1.53 22.96
N ARG A 76 9.77 2.33 22.31
CA ARG A 76 11.06 1.90 21.73
C ARG A 76 12.02 1.26 22.74
N ARG A 77 11.92 1.64 24.02
CA ARG A 77 12.76 1.11 25.11
C ARG A 77 12.02 0.18 26.08
N GLN A 78 10.78 -0.20 25.76
CA GLN A 78 9.98 -1.07 26.61
C GLN A 78 10.29 -2.55 26.34
N LYS A 79 9.98 -3.42 27.32
CA LYS A 79 10.14 -4.86 27.16
C LYS A 79 9.11 -5.39 26.17
N LEU A 80 9.54 -6.31 25.31
CA LEU A 80 8.66 -6.98 24.35
C LEU A 80 7.67 -7.89 25.11
N THR A 81 6.46 -7.40 25.30
CA THR A 81 5.37 -8.10 25.99
C THR A 81 4.10 -8.01 25.15
N THR A 82 3.13 -8.87 25.40
CA THR A 82 1.84 -8.85 24.69
C THR A 82 1.13 -7.50 24.84
N ALA A 83 1.20 -6.87 26.02
CA ALA A 83 0.61 -5.56 26.24
C ALA A 83 1.27 -4.47 25.38
N VAL A 84 2.59 -4.50 25.24
CA VAL A 84 3.32 -3.58 24.35
C VAL A 84 2.96 -3.84 22.89
N ALA A 85 2.84 -5.10 22.47
CA ALA A 85 2.45 -5.44 21.11
C ALA A 85 1.05 -4.92 20.74
N LEU A 86 0.07 -5.03 21.64
CA LEU A 86 -1.27 -4.46 21.45
C LEU A 86 -1.20 -2.93 21.34
N LYS A 87 -0.42 -2.29 22.21
CA LYS A 87 -0.21 -0.84 22.18
C LYS A 87 0.49 -0.37 20.89
N THR A 88 1.43 -1.16 20.37
CA THR A 88 2.05 -0.95 19.05
C THR A 88 1.00 -0.97 17.95
N GLU A 89 0.10 -1.95 17.97
CA GLU A 89 -0.95 -2.09 16.97
C GLU A 89 -1.89 -0.88 17.00
N ASP A 90 -2.31 -0.43 18.18
CA ASP A 90 -3.16 0.75 18.34
C ASP A 90 -2.47 2.02 17.79
N TYR A 91 -1.18 2.22 18.09
CA TYR A 91 -0.42 3.34 17.56
C TYR A 91 -0.21 3.27 16.05
N ALA A 92 0.02 2.07 15.50
CA ALA A 92 0.14 1.89 14.06
C ALA A 92 -1.20 2.15 13.35
N ARG A 93 -2.32 1.69 13.92
CA ARG A 93 -3.65 1.93 13.38
C ARG A 93 -3.99 3.41 13.35
N GLU A 94 -3.71 4.14 14.42
CA GLU A 94 -3.93 5.59 14.51
C GLU A 94 -3.04 6.39 13.53
N ALA A 95 -1.81 5.92 13.30
CA ALA A 95 -0.88 6.54 12.36
C ALA A 95 -1.32 6.36 10.91
N LEU A 96 -1.97 5.23 10.59
CA LEU A 96 -2.44 4.90 9.23
C LEU A 96 -3.89 5.32 8.98
N GLN A 97 -4.63 5.80 9.99
CA GLN A 97 -6.05 6.11 9.85
C GLN A 97 -6.33 7.19 8.79
N TRP A 98 -5.47 8.22 8.69
CA TRP A 98 -5.62 9.27 7.69
C TRP A 98 -5.64 8.72 6.26
N MET A 99 -4.88 7.65 6.00
CA MET A 99 -4.81 6.99 4.70
C MET A 99 -6.14 6.32 4.32
N LEU A 100 -6.86 5.80 5.31
CA LEU A 100 -8.19 5.24 5.12
C LEU A 100 -9.24 6.33 4.92
N ASP A 101 -9.12 7.44 5.65
CA ASP A 101 -10.05 8.57 5.60
C ASP A 101 -9.93 9.34 4.28
N ASP A 102 -8.71 9.44 3.73
CA ASP A 102 -8.42 10.12 2.45
C ASP A 102 -8.82 9.27 1.22
N GLY A 103 -9.12 7.97 1.41
CA GLY A 103 -9.65 7.08 0.37
C GLY A 103 -8.67 6.72 -0.76
N ASP A 104 -7.54 7.41 -0.87
CA ASP A 104 -6.54 7.23 -1.94
C ASP A 104 -5.57 6.06 -1.68
N ALA A 105 -5.49 5.56 -0.45
CA ALA A 105 -4.40 4.68 -0.04
C ALA A 105 -4.47 3.23 -0.52
N LEU A 106 -5.52 2.80 -1.23
CA LEU A 106 -5.66 1.40 -1.64
C LEU A 106 -6.10 1.23 -3.11
N ASP A 107 -5.74 2.15 -4.02
CA ASP A 107 -6.22 2.19 -5.42
C ASP A 107 -7.63 2.81 -5.61
N GLY A 108 -7.95 3.83 -4.80
CA GLY A 108 -9.11 4.71 -4.96
C GLY A 108 -10.46 4.11 -4.54
N GLU A 109 -11.53 4.89 -4.69
CA GLU A 109 -12.91 4.59 -4.29
C GLU A 109 -13.51 3.32 -4.94
N GLY A 110 -12.88 2.79 -5.99
CA GLY A 110 -13.28 1.53 -6.64
C GLY A 110 -12.80 0.26 -5.93
N TRP A 111 -11.74 0.34 -5.11
CA TRP A 111 -11.08 -0.84 -4.54
C TRP A 111 -11.95 -1.74 -3.65
N PRO A 112 -12.88 -1.23 -2.82
CA PRO A 112 -13.81 -2.06 -2.06
C PRO A 112 -14.64 -3.01 -2.95
N PHE A 113 -14.79 -2.65 -4.22
CA PHE A 113 -15.53 -3.42 -5.22
C PHE A 113 -14.62 -4.17 -6.19
N THR A 114 -13.30 -4.11 -6.01
CA THR A 114 -12.32 -4.79 -6.86
C THR A 114 -12.06 -6.21 -6.37
N TRP A 115 -12.33 -7.19 -7.22
CA TRP A 115 -12.06 -8.60 -6.94
C TRP A 115 -10.93 -9.11 -7.83
N ARG A 116 -9.90 -9.67 -7.21
CA ARG A 116 -8.82 -10.34 -7.94
C ARG A 116 -9.10 -11.83 -8.07
N ILE A 117 -9.20 -12.30 -9.31
CA ILE A 117 -9.32 -13.72 -9.66
C ILE A 117 -7.92 -14.24 -10.01
N ASN A 118 -7.38 -15.11 -9.17
CA ASN A 118 -6.12 -15.80 -9.44
C ASN A 118 -6.42 -17.11 -10.18
N ALA A 119 -5.92 -17.23 -11.41
CA ALA A 119 -6.06 -18.42 -12.24
C ALA A 119 -4.66 -18.92 -12.65
N PRO A 120 -4.49 -20.24 -12.84
CA PRO A 120 -3.24 -20.79 -13.34
C PRO A 120 -2.95 -20.27 -14.76
N GLU A 121 -1.67 -20.17 -15.14
CA GLU A 121 -1.28 -19.87 -16.52
C GLU A 121 -2.01 -20.81 -17.49
N THR A 122 -2.92 -20.24 -18.28
CA THR A 122 -3.66 -21.00 -19.30
C THR A 122 -2.83 -21.06 -20.59
N THR A 123 -2.95 -22.18 -21.32
CA THR A 123 -2.27 -22.44 -22.59
C THR A 123 -2.35 -21.24 -23.54
N ILE A 124 -1.20 -20.80 -24.05
CA ILE A 124 -1.10 -19.76 -25.08
C ILE A 124 -1.80 -20.24 -26.35
N PHE A 125 -2.82 -19.51 -26.81
CA PHE A 125 -3.41 -19.76 -28.12
C PHE A 125 -2.68 -18.93 -29.17
N TYR A 126 -2.17 -19.61 -30.20
CA TYR A 126 -1.48 -18.99 -31.32
C TYR A 126 -2.44 -18.74 -32.47
N ALA A 127 -2.26 -17.63 -33.19
CA ALA A 127 -2.96 -17.43 -34.45
C ALA A 127 -2.56 -18.53 -35.45
N VAL A 128 -3.55 -19.16 -36.08
CA VAL A 128 -3.33 -20.22 -37.06
C VAL A 128 -3.67 -19.68 -38.45
N ALA A 129 -2.75 -19.85 -39.40
CA ALA A 129 -2.98 -19.46 -40.79
C ALA A 129 -4.18 -20.23 -41.37
N GLY A 130 -5.20 -19.50 -41.82
CA GLY A 130 -6.48 -20.06 -42.29
C GLY A 130 -7.55 -20.22 -41.21
N GLY A 131 -7.24 -19.95 -39.93
CA GLY A 131 -8.19 -19.95 -38.81
C GLY A 131 -8.37 -18.60 -38.11
N SER A 132 -7.47 -17.64 -38.32
CA SER A 132 -7.53 -16.28 -37.75
C SER A 132 -7.78 -15.22 -38.83
N TYR A 133 -8.50 -14.18 -38.46
CA TYR A 133 -8.87 -13.06 -39.34
C TYR A 133 -7.89 -11.89 -39.20
N CYS A 134 -7.91 -10.98 -40.19
CA CYS A 134 -7.14 -9.74 -40.12
C CYS A 134 -7.65 -8.88 -38.95
N GLY A 135 -6.78 -8.62 -37.97
CA GLY A 135 -7.11 -7.92 -36.72
C GLY A 135 -7.11 -8.82 -35.49
N ASP A 136 -7.07 -10.15 -35.66
CA ASP A 136 -6.87 -11.07 -34.53
C ASP A 136 -5.44 -10.96 -33.98
N PRO A 137 -5.26 -10.97 -32.65
CA PRO A 137 -3.93 -10.92 -32.06
C PRO A 137 -3.12 -12.19 -32.39
N LEU A 138 -1.82 -12.01 -32.68
CA LEU A 138 -0.91 -13.11 -33.06
C LEU A 138 -0.74 -14.15 -31.94
N ARG A 139 -1.01 -13.76 -30.69
CA ARG A 139 -1.12 -14.62 -29.51
C ARG A 139 -2.19 -14.05 -28.59
N SER A 140 -3.01 -14.91 -27.98
CA SER A 140 -3.85 -14.52 -26.86
C SER A 140 -3.41 -15.27 -25.60
N TRP A 141 -3.21 -14.52 -24.54
CA TRP A 141 -2.97 -15.02 -23.19
C TRP A 141 -4.27 -14.93 -22.39
N GLY A 142 -4.41 -15.76 -21.36
CA GLY A 142 -5.57 -15.76 -20.48
C GLY A 142 -6.69 -16.71 -20.93
N ASN A 143 -7.68 -16.86 -20.06
CA ASN A 143 -8.81 -17.77 -20.24
C ASN A 143 -10.06 -16.94 -20.56
N LYS A 144 -10.21 -16.58 -21.84
CA LYS A 144 -11.32 -15.73 -22.30
C LYS A 144 -12.70 -16.30 -21.95
N ARG A 145 -12.84 -17.63 -21.90
CA ARG A 145 -14.07 -18.28 -21.46
C ARG A 145 -14.36 -18.00 -19.98
N LEU A 146 -13.35 -18.10 -19.12
CA LEU A 146 -13.44 -17.76 -17.71
C LEU A 146 -13.74 -16.27 -17.52
N GLU A 147 -13.00 -15.39 -18.18
CA GLU A 147 -13.21 -13.94 -18.10
C GLU A 147 -14.62 -13.54 -18.51
N CYS A 148 -15.13 -14.05 -19.65
CA CYS A 148 -16.49 -13.77 -20.10
C CYS A 148 -17.57 -14.31 -19.15
N GLN A 149 -17.34 -15.46 -18.52
CA GLN A 149 -18.29 -16.01 -17.55
C GLN A 149 -18.33 -15.18 -16.27
N PHE A 150 -17.17 -14.82 -15.73
CA PHE A 150 -17.10 -14.00 -14.52
C PHE A 150 -17.64 -12.58 -14.74
N ASN A 151 -17.32 -11.94 -15.87
CA ASN A 151 -17.92 -10.65 -16.23
C ASN A 151 -19.45 -10.70 -16.39
N ARG A 152 -20.01 -11.87 -16.72
CA ARG A 152 -21.47 -12.06 -16.83
C ARG A 152 -22.14 -12.34 -15.49
N LEU A 153 -21.43 -13.01 -14.57
CA LEU A 153 -21.94 -13.41 -13.27
C LEU A 153 -21.73 -12.33 -12.20
N CYS A 154 -20.71 -11.49 -12.34
CA CYS A 154 -20.42 -10.47 -11.36
C CYS A 154 -21.49 -9.36 -11.38
N PRO A 155 -21.83 -8.80 -10.21
CA PRO A 155 -22.64 -7.59 -10.15
C PRO A 155 -22.02 -6.45 -10.98
N SER A 156 -22.85 -5.56 -11.52
CA SER A 156 -22.39 -4.47 -12.40
C SER A 156 -21.46 -3.45 -11.74
N HIS A 157 -21.44 -3.41 -10.41
CA HIS A 157 -20.60 -2.50 -9.62
C HIS A 157 -19.26 -3.12 -9.20
N THR A 158 -19.01 -4.40 -9.53
CA THR A 158 -17.77 -5.10 -9.19
C THR A 158 -16.74 -4.92 -10.30
N ILE A 159 -15.51 -4.58 -9.92
CA ILE A 159 -14.38 -4.47 -10.83
C ILE A 159 -13.59 -5.78 -10.77
N LEU A 160 -13.49 -6.51 -11.87
CA LEU A 160 -12.75 -7.77 -11.91
C LEU A 160 -11.31 -7.56 -12.40
N GLN A 161 -10.33 -8.02 -11.62
CA GLN A 161 -8.93 -8.12 -12.03
C GLN A 161 -8.53 -9.59 -12.20
N PHE A 162 -7.94 -9.95 -13.34
CA PHE A 162 -7.47 -11.30 -13.61
C PHE A 162 -5.95 -11.37 -13.45
N GLY A 163 -5.50 -12.17 -12.48
CA GLY A 163 -4.10 -12.52 -12.29
C GLY A 163 -3.84 -13.93 -12.80
N TYR A 164 -2.94 -14.06 -13.77
CA TYR A 164 -2.42 -15.36 -14.20
C TYR A 164 -1.03 -15.56 -13.57
N SER A 165 -0.91 -16.56 -12.71
CA SER A 165 0.35 -16.93 -12.05
C SER A 165 0.60 -18.43 -12.18
N ASN A 166 1.87 -18.83 -12.16
CA ASN A 166 2.26 -20.23 -11.98
C ASN A 166 2.01 -20.72 -10.55
#